data_AF-A0AAD7JI13-F1
#
_entry.id   AF-A0AAD7JI13-F1
#
_cell.length_a   1.000
_cell.length_b   1.000
_cell.length_c   1.000
_cell.angle_alpha   90.00
_cell.angle_beta   90.00
_cell.angle_gamma   90.00
#
_symmetry.space_group_name_H-M   'P 1'
#
loop_
_entity.id
_entity.type
_entity.pdbx_description
1 polymer ?
#
loop_
_entity_poly.entity_id
_entity_poly.type
_entity_poly.pdbx_seq_one_letter_code
_entity_poly.pdbx_strand_id
1 'polypeptide(L)'
;MHFHILHYPQYVLLVDVDKRRHRIAPHFEPTTFYGELQNIFVVKLPPTPELQLPKETTLILAAVRVCTVTVKNDLDMHYYQKDGSVEVVDISSIQCLVGRLRTTDKKSWVLIDRRGKPCPPVLQPR
;
A
#
# COMPACT_ATOMS: atom_id res chain seq x y z
N MET A 1 -18.30 -19.73 -1.32
CA MET A 1 -17.65 -18.41 -1.39
C MET A 1 -16.24 -18.62 -1.90
N HIS A 2 -15.94 -18.17 -3.12
CA HIS A 2 -14.60 -18.30 -3.72
C HIS A 2 -13.72 -17.18 -3.17
N PHE A 3 -12.81 -17.50 -2.24
CA PHE A 3 -11.77 -16.58 -1.79
C PHE A 3 -10.66 -16.60 -2.84
N HIS A 4 -10.58 -15.56 -3.68
CA HIS A 4 -9.39 -15.38 -4.51
C HIS A 4 -8.19 -15.09 -3.60
N ILE A 5 -7.10 -15.76 -3.92
CA ILE A 5 -5.85 -15.86 -3.16
C ILE A 5 -5.32 -14.47 -2.74
N LEU A 6 -4.65 -14.46 -1.58
CA LEU A 6 -4.24 -13.33 -0.76
C LEU A 6 -3.13 -12.46 -1.39
N HIS A 7 -3.42 -11.80 -2.51
CA HIS A 7 -2.47 -10.93 -3.22
C HIS A 7 -2.65 -9.44 -2.92
N TYR A 8 -3.32 -9.10 -1.82
CA TYR A 8 -3.61 -7.70 -1.49
C TYR A 8 -2.75 -7.21 -0.33
N PRO A 9 -1.57 -6.63 -0.57
CA PRO A 9 -0.78 -6.01 0.49
C PRO A 9 -1.43 -4.73 1.02
N GLN A 10 -1.34 -4.56 2.35
CA GLN A 10 -1.36 -3.26 3.00
C GLN A 10 0.08 -2.78 3.14
N TYR A 11 0.35 -1.54 2.78
CA TYR A 11 1.68 -0.95 2.84
C TYR A 11 1.63 0.50 3.30
N VAL A 12 2.73 1.00 3.88
CA VAL A 12 2.82 2.38 4.37
C VAL A 12 3.91 3.11 3.61
N LEU A 13 3.57 4.28 3.08
CA LEU A 13 4.52 5.19 2.43
C LEU A 13 4.49 6.55 3.12
N LEU A 14 5.62 7.25 3.06
CA LEU A 14 5.70 8.65 3.46
C LEU A 14 5.15 9.54 2.35
N VAL A 15 4.08 10.28 2.65
CA VAL A 15 3.42 11.18 1.70
C VAL A 15 3.63 12.61 2.16
N ASP A 16 4.05 13.48 1.24
CA ASP A 16 4.07 14.92 1.49
C ASP A 16 2.64 15.46 1.59
N VAL A 17 2.22 15.89 2.79
CA VAL A 17 0.88 16.42 3.02
C VAL A 17 0.68 17.80 2.40
N ASP A 18 1.78 18.55 2.22
CA ASP A 18 1.78 19.88 1.63
C ASP A 18 2.12 19.86 0.13
N LYS A 19 1.95 18.72 -0.56
CA LYS A 19 2.28 18.55 -2.00
C LYS A 19 1.68 19.58 -2.96
N ARG A 20 0.62 20.29 -2.55
CA ARG A 20 -0.04 21.36 -3.32
C ARG A 20 0.53 22.76 -3.04
N ARG A 21 1.38 22.90 -2.02
CA ARG A 21 1.99 24.15 -1.55
C ARG A 21 3.50 24.13 -1.77
N HIS A 22 3.90 24.29 -3.02
CA HIS A 22 5.31 24.20 -3.47
C HIS A 22 6.31 25.19 -2.82
N ARG A 23 5.86 26.10 -1.96
CA ARG A 23 6.71 27.10 -1.27
C ARG A 23 7.01 26.75 0.18
N ILE A 24 6.48 25.66 0.69
CA ILE A 24 6.70 25.19 2.07
C ILE A 24 7.66 23.99 2.01
N ALA A 25 8.48 23.84 3.05
CA ALA A 25 9.31 22.65 3.20
C ALA A 25 8.41 21.39 3.24
N PRO A 26 8.73 20.33 2.49
CA PRO A 26 7.94 19.11 2.48
C PRO A 26 7.72 18.55 3.88
N HIS A 27 6.48 18.17 4.19
CA HIS A 27 6.14 17.54 5.46
C HIS A 27 5.61 16.14 5.19
N PHE A 28 6.41 15.14 5.55
CA PHE A 28 6.13 13.75 5.23
C PHE A 28 5.39 13.04 6.36
N GLU A 29 4.22 12.49 6.06
CA GLU A 29 3.45 11.68 7.01
C GLU A 29 3.27 10.24 6.51
N PRO A 30 3.35 9.25 7.41
CA PRO A 30 3.08 7.86 7.07
C PRO A 30 1.61 7.67 6.71
N THR A 31 1.37 7.25 5.47
CA THR A 31 0.02 7.00 4.93
C THR A 31 -0.10 5.53 4.55
N THR A 32 -1.22 4.92 4.96
CA THR A 32 -1.54 3.53 4.63
C THR A 32 -2.21 3.43 3.27
N PHE A 33 -1.78 2.46 2.48
CA PHE A 33 -2.30 2.14 1.17
C PHE A 33 -2.60 0.65 1.08
N TYR A 34 -3.43 0.30 0.10
CA TYR A 34 -3.76 -1.06 -0.25
C TYR A 34 -3.67 -1.21 -1.75
N GLY A 35 -3.35 -2.41 -2.21
CA GLY A 35 -3.31 -2.68 -3.64
C GLY A 35 -3.25 -4.16 -3.93
N GLU A 36 -3.22 -4.50 -5.22
CA GLU A 36 -2.98 -5.87 -5.69
C GLU A 36 -1.51 -6.02 -6.10
N LEU A 37 -0.81 -6.97 -5.48
CA LEU A 37 0.55 -7.33 -5.85
C LEU A 37 0.55 -7.92 -7.26
N GLN A 38 1.21 -7.23 -8.19
CA GLN A 38 1.33 -7.64 -9.58
C GLN A 38 2.60 -8.49 -9.78
N ASN A 39 3.74 -8.01 -9.27
CA ASN A 39 5.05 -8.66 -9.44
C ASN A 39 5.98 -8.35 -8.26
N ILE A 40 6.98 -9.20 -8.07
CA ILE A 40 8.14 -8.94 -7.20
C ILE A 40 9.39 -8.90 -8.07
N PHE A 41 10.18 -7.84 -7.92
CA PHE A 41 11.48 -7.69 -8.57
C PHE A 41 12.59 -7.92 -7.55
N VAL A 42 13.60 -8.69 -7.93
CA VAL A 42 14.82 -8.86 -7.16
C VAL A 42 15.95 -8.24 -7.96
N VAL A 43 16.42 -7.08 -7.52
CA VAL A 43 17.46 -6.31 -8.19
C VAL A 43 18.76 -6.48 -7.42
N LYS A 44 19.75 -7.12 -8.06
CA LYS A 44 21.10 -7.21 -7.51
C LYS A 44 21.91 -6.02 -8.01
N LEU A 45 22.26 -5.12 -7.08
CA LEU A 45 23.11 -3.98 -7.37
C LEU A 45 24.56 -4.35 -7.04
N PRO A 46 25.50 -4.15 -7.98
CA PRO A 46 26.91 -4.28 -7.67
C PRO A 46 27.33 -3.22 -6.62
N PRO A 47 28.51 -3.36 -6.00
CA PRO A 47 29.08 -2.30 -5.16
C PRO A 47 29.04 -0.96 -5.91
N THR A 48 28.27 -0.02 -5.40
CA THR A 48 28.03 1.29 -6.00
C THR A 48 28.31 2.37 -4.95
N PRO A 49 29.58 2.81 -4.81
CA PRO A 49 29.99 3.77 -3.78
C PRO A 49 29.25 5.12 -3.88
N GLU A 50 28.88 5.55 -5.08
CA GLU A 50 28.11 6.78 -5.34
C GLU A 50 26.74 6.76 -4.65
N LEU A 51 26.16 5.58 -4.49
CA LEU A 51 24.89 5.35 -3.78
C LEU A 51 25.10 4.94 -2.32
N GLN A 52 26.34 5.08 -1.80
CA GLN A 52 26.72 4.63 -0.46
C GLN A 52 26.49 3.12 -0.25
N LEU A 53 26.61 2.33 -1.33
CA LEU A 53 26.50 0.87 -1.31
C LEU A 53 27.89 0.26 -1.51
N PRO A 54 28.73 0.14 -0.47
CA PRO A 54 30.11 -0.36 -0.59
C PRO A 54 30.20 -1.85 -0.93
N LYS A 55 29.07 -2.57 -0.91
CA LYS A 55 28.97 -4.01 -1.16
C LYS A 55 27.80 -4.30 -2.09
N GLU A 56 27.83 -5.47 -2.72
CA GLU A 56 26.68 -5.97 -3.48
C GLU A 56 25.43 -5.95 -2.57
N THR A 57 24.38 -5.33 -3.08
CA THR A 57 23.13 -5.11 -2.33
C THR A 57 21.97 -5.66 -3.13
N THR A 58 21.13 -6.47 -2.50
CA THR A 58 19.90 -6.96 -3.13
C THR A 58 18.74 -6.08 -2.69
N LEU A 59 18.09 -5.41 -3.64
CA LEU A 59 16.82 -4.72 -3.44
C LEU A 59 15.68 -5.63 -3.83
N ILE A 60 14.65 -5.71 -2.98
CA ILE A 60 13.43 -6.45 -3.27
C ILE A 60 12.30 -5.43 -3.38
N LEU A 61 11.72 -5.32 -4.57
CA LEU A 61 10.69 -4.35 -4.88
C LEU A 61 9.39 -5.07 -5.23
N ALA A 62 8.26 -4.47 -4.87
CA ALA A 62 6.93 -4.97 -5.19
C ALA A 62 6.23 -3.99 -6.14
N ALA A 63 5.77 -4.49 -7.29
CA ALA A 63 4.84 -3.76 -8.14
C ALA A 63 3.43 -3.98 -7.61
N VAL A 64 2.78 -2.90 -7.16
CA VAL A 64 1.46 -2.95 -6.54
C VAL A 64 0.51 -2.06 -7.34
N ARG A 65 -0.59 -2.64 -7.82
CA ARG A 65 -1.69 -1.89 -8.42
C ARG A 65 -2.55 -1.30 -7.30
N VAL A 66 -2.50 0.01 -7.10
CA VAL A 66 -3.12 0.68 -5.95
C VAL A 66 -4.65 0.51 -5.98
N CYS A 67 -5.28 0.27 -4.85
CA CYS A 67 -6.73 0.30 -4.71
C CYS A 67 -7.18 1.72 -4.32
N THR A 68 -8.06 2.33 -5.12
CA THR A 68 -8.57 3.67 -4.81
C THR A 68 -9.69 3.56 -3.77
N VAL A 69 -9.34 3.69 -2.49
CA VAL A 69 -10.31 3.64 -1.38
C VAL A 69 -11.31 4.80 -1.53
N THR A 70 -12.58 4.47 -1.71
CA THR A 70 -13.64 5.41 -2.09
C THR A 70 -14.57 5.75 -0.93
N VAL A 71 -14.70 4.87 0.07
CA VAL A 71 -15.59 5.07 1.23
C VAL A 71 -14.97 4.46 2.49
N LYS A 72 -15.00 5.22 3.59
CA LYS A 72 -14.87 4.72 4.97
C LYS A 72 -16.26 4.74 5.59
N ASN A 73 -16.75 3.61 6.07
CA ASN A 73 -17.95 3.59 6.91
C ASN A 73 -17.56 3.71 8.40
N ASP A 74 -18.54 3.89 9.29
CA ASP A 74 -18.32 4.04 10.74
C ASP A 74 -17.68 2.80 11.40
N LEU A 75 -17.61 1.69 10.67
CA LEU A 75 -16.97 0.44 11.06
C LEU A 75 -15.55 0.29 10.51
N ASP A 76 -15.01 1.36 9.90
CA ASP A 76 -13.66 1.45 9.36
C ASP A 76 -13.32 0.36 8.32
N MET A 77 -14.34 -0.10 7.60
CA MET A 77 -14.15 -0.97 6.45
C MET A 77 -13.76 -0.12 5.24
N HIS A 78 -12.60 -0.45 4.65
CA HIS A 78 -12.13 0.22 3.44
C HIS A 78 -12.80 -0.37 2.21
N TYR A 79 -13.65 0.42 1.57
CA TYR A 79 -14.27 0.06 0.29
C TYR A 79 -13.50 0.67 -0.86
N TYR A 80 -13.33 -0.10 -1.93
CA TYR A 80 -12.84 0.44 -3.20
C TYR A 80 -13.65 -0.12 -4.37
N GLN A 81 -13.75 0.71 -5.42
CA GLN A 81 -14.49 0.40 -6.63
C GLN A 81 -13.60 0.27 -7.86
N LYS A 82 -12.43 0.93 -7.86
CA LYS A 82 -11.53 0.98 -9.01
C LYS A 82 -10.10 0.72 -8.59
N ASP A 83 -9.42 -0.03 -9.44
CA ASP A 83 -7.97 -0.17 -9.38
C ASP A 83 -7.33 1.10 -10.00
N GLY A 84 -6.30 1.60 -9.34
CA GLY A 84 -5.53 2.78 -9.71
C GLY A 84 -4.26 2.42 -10.50
N SER A 85 -3.27 3.33 -10.46
CA SER A 85 -1.96 3.13 -11.08
C SER A 85 -1.20 1.97 -10.45
N VAL A 86 -0.22 1.45 -11.20
CA VAL A 86 0.79 0.54 -10.64
C VAL A 86 1.94 1.38 -10.10
N GLU A 87 2.33 1.11 -8.87
CA GLU A 87 3.47 1.74 -8.20
C GLU A 87 4.48 0.65 -7.81
N VAL A 88 5.76 1.01 -7.81
CA VAL A 88 6.84 0.12 -7.36
C VAL A 88 7.31 0.61 -6.00
N VAL A 89 7.16 -0.25 -4.99
CA VAL A 89 7.51 0.07 -3.60
C VAL A 89 8.58 -0.89 -3.10
N ASP A 90 9.39 -0.46 -2.14
CA ASP A 90 10.25 -1.39 -1.41
C ASP A 90 9.39 -2.41 -0.66
N ILE A 91 9.74 -3.70 -0.76
CA ILE A 91 8.92 -4.77 -0.17
C ILE A 91 8.81 -4.64 1.36
N SER A 92 9.78 -4.00 2.02
CA SER A 92 9.75 -3.73 3.46
C SER A 92 8.64 -2.76 3.87
N SER A 93 8.11 -1.98 2.93
CA SER A 93 6.95 -1.10 3.15
C SER A 93 5.65 -1.90 3.33
N ILE A 94 5.61 -3.16 2.88
CA ILE A 94 4.44 -4.04 3.02
C ILE A 94 4.36 -4.53 4.46
N GLN A 95 3.26 -4.21 5.13
CA GLN A 95 3.03 -4.54 6.54
C GLN A 95 2.30 -5.87 6.72
N CYS A 96 1.31 -6.14 5.87
CA CYS A 96 0.53 -7.37 5.94
C CYS A 96 -0.21 -7.65 4.62
N LEU A 97 -0.79 -8.85 4.53
CA LEU A 97 -1.69 -9.24 3.45
C LEU A 97 -3.13 -9.23 3.95
N VAL A 98 -3.98 -8.47 3.30
CA VAL A 98 -5.41 -8.38 3.57
C VAL A 98 -6.22 -9.29 2.63
N GLY A 99 -7.39 -9.71 3.09
CA GLY A 99 -8.40 -10.36 2.26
C GLY A 99 -9.25 -9.33 1.54
N ARG A 100 -9.77 -9.69 0.36
CA ARG A 100 -10.71 -8.89 -0.43
C ARG A 100 -12.04 -9.64 -0.54
N LEU A 101 -13.14 -9.03 -0.11
CA LEU A 101 -14.49 -9.57 -0.24
C LEU A 101 -15.33 -8.71 -1.16
N ARG A 102 -16.12 -9.33 -2.03
CA ARG A 102 -17.05 -8.62 -2.90
C ARG A 102 -18.31 -8.27 -2.11
N THR A 103 -18.78 -7.03 -2.20
CA THR A 103 -20.04 -6.62 -1.57
C THR A 103 -21.24 -7.34 -2.18
N THR A 104 -22.32 -7.47 -1.41
CA THR A 104 -23.56 -8.14 -1.83
C THR A 104 -24.18 -7.50 -3.08
N ASP A 105 -24.06 -6.17 -3.19
CA ASP A 105 -24.50 -5.40 -4.37
C ASP A 105 -23.55 -5.51 -5.57
N LYS A 106 -22.41 -6.21 -5.43
CA LYS A 106 -21.36 -6.47 -6.42
C LYS A 106 -20.68 -5.23 -7.00
N LYS A 107 -20.94 -4.03 -6.44
CA LYS A 107 -20.42 -2.75 -6.93
C LYS A 107 -19.07 -2.38 -6.32
N SER A 108 -18.68 -3.01 -5.22
CA SER A 108 -17.47 -2.66 -4.49
C SER A 108 -16.82 -3.86 -3.83
N TRP A 109 -15.64 -3.62 -3.28
CA TRP A 109 -14.84 -4.60 -2.58
C TRP A 109 -14.45 -4.07 -1.21
N VAL A 110 -14.51 -4.94 -0.22
CA VAL A 110 -14.12 -4.68 1.16
C VAL A 110 -12.78 -5.35 1.42
N LEU A 111 -11.87 -4.60 2.04
CA LEU A 111 -10.61 -5.14 2.55
C LEU A 111 -10.75 -5.54 4.01
N ILE A 112 -10.22 -6.72 4.35
CA ILE A 112 -10.32 -7.30 5.69
C ILE A 112 -8.96 -7.80 6.14
N ASP A 113 -8.48 -7.34 7.29
CA ASP A 113 -7.31 -7.92 7.93
C ASP A 113 -7.64 -9.31 8.52
N ARG A 114 -6.77 -10.30 8.29
CA ARG A 114 -6.92 -11.68 8.79
C ARG A 114 -6.94 -11.77 10.30
N ARG A 115 -6.55 -10.71 11.02
CA ARG A 115 -6.68 -10.60 12.48
C ARG A 115 -8.14 -10.49 12.95
N GLY A 116 -9.12 -10.46 12.04
CA GLY A 116 -10.55 -10.43 12.38
C GLY A 116 -11.02 -9.10 12.97
N LYS A 117 -10.19 -8.06 12.87
CA LYS A 117 -10.49 -6.70 13.29
C LYS A 117 -10.61 -5.83 12.03
N PRO A 118 -11.47 -4.79 12.04
CA PRO A 118 -11.36 -3.71 11.08
C PRO A 118 -9.91 -3.22 11.07
N CYS A 119 -9.34 -3.00 9.89
CA CYS A 119 -8.00 -2.43 9.81
C CYS A 119 -8.10 -1.04 10.42
N PRO A 120 -7.40 -0.73 11.53
CA PRO A 120 -7.62 0.50 12.28
C PRO A 120 -7.33 1.74 11.42
N PRO A 121 -7.99 2.87 11.71
CA PRO A 121 -7.78 4.06 10.93
C PRO A 121 -6.41 4.60 11.32
N VAL A 122 -5.75 5.19 10.33
CA VAL A 122 -4.58 6.03 10.49
C VAL A 122 -4.82 6.99 11.67
N LEU A 123 -3.88 7.03 12.61
CA LEU A 123 -3.72 8.15 13.52
C LEU A 123 -3.52 9.40 12.65
N GLN A 124 -4.58 10.18 12.44
CA GLN A 124 -4.41 11.54 11.94
C GLN A 124 -3.69 12.33 13.04
N PRO A 125 -2.59 13.04 12.73
CA PRO A 125 -2.07 14.02 13.66
C PRO A 125 -3.16 15.05 13.96
N ARG A 126 -3.31 15.37 15.24
CA ARG A 126 -4.21 16.44 15.73
C ARG A 126 -3.70 17.81 15.35
#